data_AF-A0A6A1V0V7-F1
#
_entry.id   AF-A0A6A1V0V7-F1
#
_cell.length_a   1.000
_cell.length_b   1.000
_cell.length_c   1.000
_cell.angle_alpha   90.00
_cell.angle_beta   90.00
_cell.angle_gamma   90.00
#
_symmetry.space_group_name_H-M   'P 1'
#
loop_
_entity.id
_entity.type
_entity.pdbx_description
1 polymer ?
#
loop_
_entity_poly.entity_id
_entity_poly.type
_entity_poly.pdbx_seq_one_letter_code
_entity_poly.pdbx_strand_id
1 'polypeptide(L)'
;MNKLSRCDAIKDHFDLDYTRHEDVRTVVETMMTARRTHRNRMHAYFKKFPSKEAALLKPHPDTTEEQWKELCDLFTSEAFMKRSEQNKKNRSKLTVNHAAGSRSFQRTRACMKNQESGNINPAELYKKNYTNKDGIWTSEGAREIYHQLAKARDEIEAMRAAREKDLQEFAKKQAEMEATLRDHREEQRVEQERIRLEQEERMKKSACEWSTRSACNRNKSACERSKSAYGQKYRRNWRRKCPL
;
A
#
# COMPACT_ATOMS: atom_id res chain seq x y z
N MET A 1 -4.07 -33.60 -45.80
CA MET A 1 -2.78 -32.88 -46.02
C MET A 1 -1.86 -33.10 -44.83
N ASN A 2 -0.64 -33.59 -45.06
CA ASN A 2 0.37 -33.80 -44.02
C ASN A 2 0.90 -32.48 -43.43
N LYS A 3 1.42 -32.51 -42.20
CA LYS A 3 2.00 -31.33 -41.52
C LYS A 3 3.09 -30.62 -42.35
N LEU A 4 3.90 -31.38 -43.08
CA LEU A 4 4.94 -30.80 -43.96
C LEU A 4 4.32 -29.96 -45.08
N SER A 5 3.34 -30.49 -45.82
CA SER A 5 2.79 -29.81 -47.01
C SER A 5 2.11 -28.47 -46.71
N ARG A 6 1.69 -28.25 -45.46
CA ARG A 6 1.03 -26.99 -45.05
C ARG A 6 2.02 -25.92 -44.62
N CYS A 7 3.20 -26.31 -44.10
CA CYS A 7 4.29 -25.38 -43.83
C CYS A 7 4.92 -24.90 -45.13
N ASP A 8 5.08 -25.81 -46.10
CA ASP A 8 5.69 -25.49 -47.40
C ASP A 8 4.79 -24.55 -48.21
N ALA A 9 3.47 -24.79 -48.25
CA ALA A 9 2.52 -23.88 -48.89
C ALA A 9 2.44 -22.48 -48.23
N ILE A 10 2.80 -22.33 -46.96
CA ILE A 10 2.86 -21.01 -46.31
C ILE A 10 4.12 -20.25 -46.76
N LYS A 11 5.25 -20.95 -46.94
CA LYS A 11 6.49 -20.34 -47.45
C LYS A 11 6.36 -19.89 -48.89
N ASP A 12 5.60 -20.62 -49.71
CA ASP A 12 5.42 -20.30 -51.13
C ASP A 12 4.51 -19.08 -51.38
N HIS A 13 3.72 -18.67 -50.38
CA HIS A 13 2.76 -17.57 -50.51
C HIS A 13 3.08 -16.36 -49.63
N PHE A 14 3.99 -16.51 -48.65
CA PHE A 14 4.34 -15.46 -47.70
C PHE A 14 5.85 -15.42 -47.46
N ASP A 15 6.45 -14.25 -47.65
CA ASP A 15 7.87 -14.00 -47.34
C ASP A 15 8.03 -13.78 -45.83
N LEU A 16 8.18 -14.88 -45.08
CA LEU A 16 8.24 -14.91 -43.63
C LEU A 16 9.69 -15.06 -43.16
N ASP A 17 10.14 -14.16 -42.28
CA ASP A 17 11.45 -14.26 -41.64
C ASP A 17 11.41 -15.28 -40.49
N TYR A 18 11.74 -16.54 -40.80
CA TYR A 18 11.82 -17.62 -39.82
C TYR A 18 12.99 -17.49 -38.83
N THR A 19 13.85 -16.48 -38.96
CA THR A 19 14.88 -16.15 -37.94
C THR A 19 14.31 -15.24 -36.85
N ARG A 20 13.24 -14.49 -37.15
CA ARG A 20 12.55 -13.64 -36.18
C ARG A 20 11.61 -14.47 -35.32
N HIS A 21 11.88 -14.51 -34.01
CA HIS A 21 11.11 -15.31 -33.06
C HIS A 21 9.60 -14.98 -33.07
N GLU A 22 9.23 -13.73 -33.30
CA GLU A 22 7.83 -13.30 -33.36
C GLU A 22 7.07 -13.94 -34.53
N ASP A 23 7.69 -14.00 -35.71
CA ASP A 23 7.07 -14.56 -36.91
C ASP A 23 6.92 -16.07 -36.78
N VAL A 24 7.97 -16.74 -36.27
CA VAL A 24 7.91 -18.17 -35.94
C VAL A 24 6.77 -18.45 -34.95
N ARG A 25 6.64 -17.64 -33.89
CA ARG A 25 5.56 -17.77 -32.91
C ARG A 25 4.19 -17.65 -33.57
N THR A 26 3.97 -16.61 -34.37
CA THR A 26 2.69 -16.36 -35.06
C THR A 26 2.32 -17.49 -36.03
N VAL A 27 3.27 -17.98 -36.82
CA VAL A 27 3.04 -19.11 -37.74
C VAL A 27 2.64 -20.37 -36.97
N VAL A 28 3.37 -20.68 -35.90
CA VAL A 28 3.08 -21.85 -35.06
C VAL A 28 1.71 -21.74 -34.40
N GLU A 29 1.35 -20.58 -33.81
CA GLU A 29 0.06 -20.36 -33.17
C GLU A 29 -1.12 -20.49 -34.15
N THR A 30 -0.96 -19.91 -35.35
CA THR A 30 -1.96 -19.97 -36.42
C THR A 30 -2.16 -21.41 -36.89
N MET A 31 -1.07 -22.14 -37.13
CA MET A 31 -1.11 -23.52 -37.57
C MET A 31 -1.72 -24.44 -36.50
N MET A 32 -1.35 -24.26 -35.23
CA MET A 32 -1.92 -25.01 -34.11
C MET A 32 -3.42 -24.76 -33.97
N THR A 33 -3.87 -23.51 -34.16
CA THR A 33 -5.28 -23.14 -34.13
C THR A 33 -6.04 -23.80 -35.29
N ALA A 34 -5.50 -23.74 -36.53
CA ALA A 34 -6.10 -24.39 -37.68
C ALA A 34 -6.21 -25.91 -37.49
N ARG A 35 -5.16 -26.55 -36.97
CA ARG A 35 -5.15 -28.00 -36.66
C ARG A 35 -6.19 -28.35 -35.60
N ARG A 36 -6.31 -27.56 -34.53
CA ARG A 36 -7.32 -27.76 -33.48
C ARG A 36 -8.74 -27.64 -34.04
N THR A 37 -9.00 -26.62 -34.85
CA THR A 37 -10.30 -26.40 -35.48
C THR A 37 -10.66 -27.54 -36.44
N HIS A 38 -9.72 -27.96 -37.30
CA HIS A 38 -9.92 -29.11 -38.18
C HIS A 38 -10.25 -30.37 -37.38
N ARG A 39 -9.44 -30.70 -36.36
CA ARG A 39 -9.69 -31.86 -35.49
C ARG A 39 -11.05 -31.79 -34.79
N ASN A 40 -11.46 -30.61 -34.31
CA ASN A 40 -12.77 -30.44 -33.68
C ASN A 40 -13.92 -30.69 -34.66
N ARG A 41 -13.80 -30.23 -35.91
CA ARG A 41 -14.78 -30.50 -36.98
C ARG A 41 -14.84 -31.99 -37.31
N MET A 42 -13.68 -32.64 -37.48
CA MET A 42 -13.59 -34.09 -37.73
C MET A 42 -14.22 -34.88 -36.58
N HIS A 43 -13.96 -34.50 -35.33
CA HIS A 43 -14.55 -35.15 -34.16
C HIS A 43 -16.07 -34.94 -34.08
N ALA A 44 -16.57 -33.76 -34.45
CA ALA A 44 -18.01 -33.50 -34.51
C ALA A 44 -18.71 -34.37 -35.57
N TYR A 45 -18.05 -34.61 -36.71
CA TYR A 45 -18.54 -35.56 -37.71
C TYR A 45 -18.47 -37.01 -37.22
N PHE A 46 -17.35 -37.42 -36.62
CA PHE A 46 -17.17 -38.75 -36.03
C PHE A 46 -18.29 -39.11 -35.04
N LYS A 47 -18.70 -38.16 -34.19
CA LYS A 47 -19.79 -38.35 -33.21
C LYS A 47 -21.17 -38.62 -33.81
N LYS A 48 -21.37 -38.44 -35.12
CA LYS A 48 -22.62 -38.80 -35.80
C LYS A 48 -22.78 -40.31 -35.99
N PHE A 49 -21.71 -41.08 -35.81
CA PHE A 49 -21.70 -42.53 -35.95
C PHE A 49 -21.73 -43.21 -34.58
N PRO A 50 -22.41 -44.37 -34.46
CA PRO A 50 -22.51 -45.10 -33.20
C PRO A 50 -21.22 -45.83 -32.82
N SER A 51 -20.39 -46.19 -33.81
CA SER A 51 -19.13 -46.91 -33.59
C SER A 51 -18.02 -46.44 -34.52
N LYS A 52 -16.79 -46.83 -34.20
CA LYS A 52 -15.61 -46.56 -35.01
C LYS A 52 -15.69 -47.23 -36.37
N GLU A 53 -16.15 -48.47 -36.40
CA GLU A 53 -16.30 -49.27 -37.62
C GLU A 53 -17.31 -48.61 -38.56
N ALA A 54 -18.44 -48.15 -38.03
CA ALA A 54 -19.44 -47.40 -38.79
C ALA A 54 -18.88 -46.07 -39.33
N ALA A 55 -18.03 -45.39 -38.56
CA ALA A 55 -17.37 -44.16 -38.99
C ALA A 55 -16.32 -44.41 -40.09
N LEU A 56 -15.57 -45.52 -40.02
CA LEU A 56 -14.54 -45.87 -41.01
C LEU A 56 -15.12 -46.14 -42.40
N LEU A 57 -16.36 -46.65 -42.49
CA LEU A 57 -17.06 -46.87 -43.77
C LEU A 57 -17.49 -45.57 -44.46
N LYS A 58 -17.48 -44.44 -43.74
CA LYS A 58 -17.95 -43.13 -44.26
C LYS A 58 -16.93 -42.03 -43.96
N PRO A 59 -15.75 -42.03 -44.62
CA PRO A 59 -14.73 -40.99 -44.44
C PRO A 59 -15.27 -39.58 -44.66
N HIS A 60 -14.71 -38.61 -43.94
CA HIS A 60 -15.08 -37.20 -44.15
C HIS A 60 -14.52 -36.72 -45.51
N PRO A 61 -15.29 -35.94 -46.31
CA PRO A 61 -14.87 -35.51 -47.66
C PRO A 61 -13.55 -34.73 -47.67
N ASP A 62 -13.28 -33.93 -46.63
CA ASP A 62 -12.04 -33.15 -46.49
C ASP A 62 -10.82 -33.94 -45.98
N THR A 63 -10.90 -35.28 -45.90
CA THR A 63 -9.79 -36.14 -45.41
C THR A 63 -9.55 -37.32 -46.33
N THR A 64 -8.30 -37.76 -46.46
CA THR A 64 -8.01 -39.06 -47.11
C THR A 64 -8.44 -40.20 -46.20
N GLU A 65 -8.59 -41.41 -46.75
CA GLU A 65 -9.00 -42.59 -45.97
C GLU A 65 -8.00 -42.91 -44.85
N GLU A 66 -6.70 -42.78 -45.10
CA GLU A 66 -5.65 -43.00 -44.12
C GLU A 66 -5.70 -41.95 -43.01
N GLN A 67 -5.85 -40.67 -43.39
CA GLN A 67 -5.98 -39.57 -42.42
C GLN A 67 -7.24 -39.72 -41.57
N TRP A 68 -8.35 -40.16 -42.18
CA TRP A 68 -9.58 -40.44 -41.47
C TRP A 68 -9.42 -41.60 -40.49
N LYS A 69 -8.76 -42.68 -40.90
CA LYS A 69 -8.46 -43.84 -40.04
C LYS A 69 -7.63 -43.44 -38.82
N GLU A 70 -6.56 -42.67 -39.01
CA GLU A 70 -5.75 -42.15 -37.89
C GLU A 70 -6.55 -41.26 -36.94
N LEU A 71 -7.49 -40.46 -37.46
CA LEU A 71 -8.37 -39.62 -36.65
C LEU A 71 -9.38 -40.46 -35.85
N CYS A 72 -9.99 -41.47 -36.47
CA CYS A 72 -10.86 -42.43 -35.79
C CYS A 72 -10.11 -43.18 -34.68
N ASP A 73 -8.90 -43.68 -34.95
CA ASP A 73 -8.02 -44.30 -33.96
C ASP A 73 -7.77 -43.36 -32.78
N LEU A 74 -7.40 -42.10 -33.07
CA LEU A 74 -7.19 -41.07 -32.06
C LEU A 74 -8.44 -40.82 -31.21
N PHE A 75 -9.62 -40.65 -31.82
CA PHE A 75 -10.86 -40.34 -31.09
C PHE A 75 -11.31 -41.50 -30.19
N THR A 76 -11.01 -42.73 -30.59
CA THR A 76 -11.27 -43.93 -29.76
C THR A 76 -10.15 -44.30 -28.81
N SER A 77 -9.01 -43.62 -28.88
CA SER A 77 -7.88 -43.93 -28.01
C SER A 77 -8.24 -43.67 -26.55
N GLU A 78 -7.76 -44.55 -25.67
CA GLU A 78 -8.03 -44.46 -24.23
C GLU A 78 -7.58 -43.10 -23.65
N ALA A 79 -6.42 -42.61 -24.09
CA ALA A 79 -5.87 -41.32 -23.66
C ALA A 79 -6.78 -40.14 -24.05
N PHE A 80 -7.38 -40.18 -25.25
CA PHE A 80 -8.31 -39.14 -25.69
C PHE A 80 -9.62 -39.18 -24.89
N MET A 81 -10.18 -40.39 -24.71
CA MET A 81 -11.42 -40.58 -23.96
C MET A 81 -11.26 -40.17 -22.49
N LYS A 82 -10.18 -40.59 -21.82
CA LYS A 82 -9.84 -40.16 -20.46
C LYS A 82 -9.76 -38.64 -20.34
N ARG A 83 -9.08 -37.97 -21.29
CA ARG A 83 -8.98 -36.49 -21.31
C ARG A 83 -10.33 -35.83 -21.55
N SER A 84 -11.15 -36.38 -22.45
CA SER A 84 -12.49 -35.86 -22.77
C SER A 84 -13.41 -35.94 -21.55
N GLU A 85 -13.47 -37.09 -20.88
CA GLU A 85 -14.28 -37.29 -19.67
C GLU A 85 -13.82 -36.40 -18.52
N GLN A 86 -12.50 -36.28 -18.31
CA GLN A 86 -11.97 -35.37 -17.31
C GLN A 86 -12.32 -33.91 -17.62
N ASN A 87 -12.23 -33.48 -18.88
CA ASN A 87 -12.60 -32.13 -19.29
C ASN A 87 -14.10 -31.87 -19.10
N LYS A 88 -14.97 -32.87 -19.29
CA LYS A 88 -16.41 -32.77 -19.02
C LYS A 88 -16.66 -32.56 -17.52
N LYS A 89 -16.01 -33.34 -16.66
CA LYS A 89 -16.05 -33.17 -15.20
C LYS A 89 -15.47 -31.82 -14.74
N ASN A 90 -14.42 -31.34 -15.40
CA ASN A 90 -13.84 -30.03 -15.08
C ASN A 90 -14.77 -28.89 -15.50
N ARG A 91 -15.43 -29.00 -16.66
CA ARG A 91 -16.45 -28.02 -17.08
C ARG A 91 -17.64 -27.99 -16.13
N SER A 92 -18.08 -29.12 -15.57
CA SER A 92 -19.18 -29.14 -14.60
C SER A 92 -18.83 -28.50 -13.26
N LYS A 93 -17.53 -28.33 -12.94
CA LYS A 93 -17.07 -27.59 -11.75
C LYS A 93 -17.05 -26.07 -11.94
N LEU A 94 -17.20 -25.59 -13.17
CA LEU A 94 -17.21 -24.15 -13.45
C LEU A 94 -18.56 -23.57 -13.02
N THR A 95 -18.56 -22.88 -11.87
CA THR A 95 -19.78 -22.33 -11.25
C THR A 95 -20.22 -21.01 -11.87
N VAL A 96 -19.26 -20.16 -12.26
CA VAL A 96 -19.53 -18.83 -12.81
C VAL A 96 -18.70 -18.60 -14.07
N ASN A 97 -19.37 -18.23 -15.15
CA ASN A 97 -18.72 -17.82 -16.40
C ASN A 97 -18.45 -16.32 -16.36
N HIS A 98 -17.31 -15.87 -16.89
CA HIS A 98 -17.05 -14.44 -17.08
C HIS A 98 -17.57 -13.96 -18.45
N ALA A 99 -17.89 -12.68 -18.56
CA ALA A 99 -18.33 -11.98 -19.78
C ALA A 99 -17.18 -11.27 -20.52
N ALA A 100 -15.93 -11.38 -20.04
CA ALA A 100 -14.78 -10.67 -20.61
C ALA A 100 -14.40 -11.06 -22.06
N GLY A 101 -14.95 -12.17 -22.58
CA GLY A 101 -14.65 -12.65 -23.93
C GLY A 101 -13.16 -12.93 -24.14
N SER A 102 -12.59 -12.42 -25.23
CA SER A 102 -11.16 -12.55 -25.55
C SER A 102 -10.25 -11.57 -24.80
N ARG A 103 -10.82 -10.64 -24.02
CA ARG A 103 -10.04 -9.70 -23.22
C ARG A 103 -9.61 -10.37 -21.92
N SER A 104 -8.31 -10.36 -21.65
CA SER A 104 -7.79 -10.81 -20.35
C SER A 104 -8.20 -9.85 -19.24
N PHE A 105 -8.30 -10.36 -18.00
CA PHE A 105 -8.65 -9.53 -16.83
C PHE A 105 -7.64 -8.41 -16.59
N GLN A 106 -6.35 -8.65 -16.87
CA GLN A 106 -5.30 -7.62 -16.80
C GLN A 106 -5.55 -6.49 -17.80
N ARG A 107 -6.00 -6.82 -19.02
CA ARG A 107 -6.33 -5.81 -20.03
C ARG A 107 -7.64 -5.09 -19.72
N THR A 108 -8.63 -5.77 -19.12
CA THR A 108 -9.83 -5.11 -18.58
C THR A 108 -9.43 -4.09 -17.51
N ARG A 109 -8.58 -4.49 -16.57
CA ARG A 109 -8.04 -3.61 -15.52
C ARG A 109 -7.29 -2.42 -16.11
N ALA A 110 -6.39 -2.63 -17.07
CA ALA A 110 -5.66 -1.54 -17.71
C ALA A 110 -6.60 -0.52 -18.38
N CYS A 111 -7.64 -0.97 -19.08
CA CYS A 111 -8.60 -0.06 -19.71
C CYS A 111 -9.43 0.73 -18.68
N MET A 112 -9.78 0.12 -17.55
CA MET A 112 -10.51 0.83 -16.48
C MET A 112 -9.66 1.95 -15.87
N LYS A 113 -8.34 1.75 -15.67
CA LYS A 113 -7.45 2.77 -15.08
C LYS A 113 -7.35 4.04 -15.92
N ASN A 114 -7.48 3.90 -17.23
CA ASN A 114 -7.38 5.02 -18.16
C ASN A 114 -8.69 5.82 -18.26
N GLN A 115 -9.81 5.25 -17.80
CA GLN A 115 -11.14 5.89 -17.79
C GLN A 115 -11.48 6.48 -16.43
N GLU A 116 -11.17 5.76 -15.35
CA GLU A 116 -11.36 6.20 -13.97
C GLU A 116 -9.98 6.48 -13.38
N SER A 117 -9.63 7.75 -13.22
CA SER A 117 -8.38 8.19 -12.60
C SER A 117 -8.29 7.70 -11.15
N GLY A 118 -7.75 6.51 -10.93
CA GLY A 118 -7.66 5.93 -9.59
C GLY A 118 -7.22 4.46 -9.51
N ASN A 119 -7.00 4.01 -8.27
CA ASN A 119 -6.82 2.61 -7.95
C ASN A 119 -8.15 1.86 -8.14
N ILE A 120 -8.18 0.94 -9.10
CA ILE A 120 -9.39 0.16 -9.38
C ILE A 120 -9.74 -0.73 -8.19
N ASN A 121 -10.97 -0.56 -7.69
CA ASN A 121 -11.57 -1.43 -6.71
C ASN A 121 -11.69 -2.87 -7.26
N PRO A 122 -11.15 -3.89 -6.57
CA PRO A 122 -11.30 -5.30 -6.97
C PRO A 122 -12.74 -5.73 -7.23
N ALA A 123 -13.72 -5.23 -6.47
CA ALA A 123 -15.13 -5.57 -6.67
C ALA A 123 -15.68 -4.98 -7.98
N GLU A 124 -15.27 -3.76 -8.36
CA GLU A 124 -15.66 -3.16 -9.64
C GLU A 124 -15.00 -3.87 -10.83
N LEU A 125 -13.73 -4.27 -10.68
CA LEU A 125 -13.08 -5.10 -11.68
C LEU A 125 -13.81 -6.43 -11.87
N TYR A 126 -14.24 -7.07 -10.78
CA TYR A 126 -15.05 -8.28 -10.83
C TYR A 126 -16.36 -8.01 -11.59
N LYS A 127 -17.14 -7.01 -11.17
CA LYS A 127 -18.39 -6.62 -11.84
C LYS A 127 -18.20 -6.42 -13.34
N LYS A 128 -17.15 -5.71 -13.77
CA LYS A 128 -16.88 -5.46 -15.20
C LYS A 128 -16.58 -6.73 -16.00
N ASN A 129 -15.95 -7.74 -15.40
CA ASN A 129 -15.64 -8.99 -16.08
C ASN A 129 -16.80 -9.99 -16.05
N TYR A 130 -17.80 -9.81 -15.19
CA TYR A 130 -18.91 -10.76 -14.99
C TYR A 130 -20.29 -10.16 -15.34
N THR A 131 -20.31 -8.99 -15.97
CA THR A 131 -21.51 -8.39 -16.56
C THR A 131 -21.34 -8.20 -18.05
N ASN A 132 -22.44 -8.29 -18.80
CA ASN A 132 -22.46 -7.98 -20.23
C ASN A 132 -22.43 -6.45 -20.47
N LYS A 133 -22.55 -6.03 -21.74
CA LYS A 133 -22.58 -4.60 -22.11
C LYS A 133 -23.74 -3.83 -21.48
N ASP A 134 -24.85 -4.51 -21.22
CA ASP A 134 -26.08 -3.94 -20.64
C ASP A 134 -26.07 -3.96 -19.10
N GLY A 135 -24.98 -4.44 -18.49
CA GLY A 135 -24.84 -4.56 -17.04
C GLY A 135 -25.53 -5.79 -16.42
N ILE A 136 -26.03 -6.71 -17.24
CA ILE A 136 -26.65 -7.95 -16.79
C ILE A 136 -25.58 -8.96 -16.38
N TRP A 137 -25.73 -9.55 -15.21
CA TRP A 137 -24.84 -10.58 -14.66
C TRP A 137 -24.86 -11.86 -15.49
N THR A 138 -23.71 -12.53 -15.59
CA THR A 138 -23.59 -13.81 -16.31
C THR A 138 -24.31 -14.97 -15.59
N SER A 139 -24.46 -14.89 -14.28
CA SER A 139 -25.24 -15.82 -13.46
C SER A 139 -25.55 -15.20 -12.09
N GLU A 140 -26.54 -15.75 -11.38
CA GLU A 140 -26.86 -15.30 -10.01
C GLU A 140 -25.67 -15.52 -9.06
N GLY A 141 -24.95 -16.65 -9.19
CA GLY A 141 -23.75 -16.89 -8.39
C GLY A 141 -22.65 -15.84 -8.61
N ALA A 142 -22.54 -15.26 -9.81
CA ALA A 142 -21.60 -14.16 -10.04
C ALA A 142 -22.02 -12.88 -9.29
N ARG A 143 -23.33 -12.60 -9.28
CA ARG A 143 -23.90 -11.48 -8.52
C ARG A 143 -23.70 -11.64 -7.01
N GLU A 144 -23.94 -12.84 -6.48
CA GLU A 144 -23.71 -13.15 -5.06
C GLU A 144 -22.25 -12.96 -4.65
N ILE A 145 -21.30 -13.45 -5.47
CA ILE A 145 -19.86 -13.24 -5.23
C ILE A 145 -19.53 -11.73 -5.21
N TYR A 146 -20.10 -10.95 -6.12
CA TYR A 146 -19.91 -9.49 -6.10
C TYR A 146 -20.42 -8.87 -4.79
N HIS A 147 -21.61 -9.26 -4.31
CA HIS A 147 -22.14 -8.75 -3.05
C HIS A 147 -21.25 -9.13 -1.85
N GLN A 148 -20.69 -10.34 -1.84
CA GLN A 148 -19.72 -10.76 -0.82
C GLN A 148 -18.43 -9.91 -0.87
N LEU A 149 -17.90 -9.65 -2.07
CA LEU A 149 -16.74 -8.79 -2.25
C LEU A 149 -16.99 -7.35 -1.80
N ALA A 150 -18.17 -6.81 -2.11
CA ALA A 150 -18.57 -5.48 -1.68
C ALA A 150 -18.70 -5.40 -0.16
N LYS A 151 -19.36 -6.38 0.47
CA LYS A 151 -19.49 -6.47 1.93
C LYS A 151 -18.12 -6.57 2.62
N ALA A 152 -17.25 -7.46 2.14
CA ALA A 152 -15.90 -7.61 2.70
C ALA A 152 -15.06 -6.32 2.57
N ARG A 153 -15.24 -5.56 1.49
CA ARG A 153 -14.61 -4.24 1.34
C ARG A 153 -15.08 -3.28 2.43
N ASP A 154 -16.39 -3.16 2.60
CA ASP A 154 -16.98 -2.22 3.56
C ASP A 154 -16.57 -2.59 5.01
N GLU A 155 -16.49 -3.89 5.32
CA GLU A 155 -15.95 -4.38 6.61
C GLU A 155 -14.48 -4.01 6.81
N ILE A 156 -13.63 -4.17 5.79
CA ILE A 156 -12.21 -3.77 5.84
C ILE A 156 -12.07 -2.25 6.05
N GLU A 157 -12.90 -1.47 5.37
CA GLU A 157 -12.88 -0.01 5.50
C GLU A 157 -13.32 0.44 6.89
N ALA A 158 -14.37 -0.18 7.45
CA ALA A 158 -14.80 0.05 8.82
C ALA A 158 -13.70 -0.30 9.84
N MET A 159 -13.03 -1.45 9.69
CA MET A 159 -11.91 -1.83 10.55
C MET A 159 -10.74 -0.84 10.47
N ARG A 160 -10.42 -0.35 9.27
CA ARG A 160 -9.37 0.67 9.08
C ARG A 160 -9.75 1.97 9.75
N ALA A 161 -11.00 2.42 9.61
CA ALA A 161 -11.49 3.64 10.26
C ALA A 161 -11.49 3.53 11.79
N ALA A 162 -11.86 2.38 12.35
CA ALA A 162 -11.78 2.14 13.79
C ALA A 162 -10.32 2.20 14.29
N ARG A 163 -9.41 1.48 13.62
CA ARG A 163 -7.97 1.50 13.94
C ARG A 163 -7.37 2.90 13.86
N GLU A 164 -7.77 3.69 12.87
CA GLU A 164 -7.31 5.07 12.71
C GLU A 164 -7.77 5.95 13.88
N LYS A 165 -9.01 5.79 14.36
CA LYS A 165 -9.49 6.49 15.55
C LYS A 165 -8.71 6.11 16.79
N ASP A 166 -8.43 4.82 16.99
CA ASP A 166 -7.64 4.34 18.13
C ASP A 166 -6.22 4.94 18.12
N LEU A 167 -5.60 5.03 16.93
CA LEU A 167 -4.30 5.67 16.75
C LEU A 167 -4.35 7.18 17.06
N GLN A 168 -5.39 7.87 16.62
CA GLN A 168 -5.58 9.29 16.90
C GLN A 168 -5.82 9.54 18.39
N GLU A 169 -6.59 8.68 19.06
CA GLU A 169 -6.81 8.78 20.50
C GLU A 169 -5.52 8.54 21.29
N PHE A 170 -4.73 7.55 20.89
CA PHE A 170 -3.41 7.30 21.49
C PHE A 170 -2.47 8.51 21.31
N ALA A 171 -2.38 9.04 20.08
CA ALA A 171 -1.57 10.23 19.79
C ALA A 171 -2.01 11.45 20.60
N LYS A 172 -3.32 11.65 20.77
CA LYS A 172 -3.88 12.72 21.60
C LYS A 172 -3.46 12.56 23.07
N LYS A 173 -3.61 11.36 23.64
CA LYS A 173 -3.18 11.07 25.03
C LYS A 173 -1.69 11.29 25.23
N GLN A 174 -0.87 10.91 24.25
CA GLN A 174 0.56 11.17 24.28
C GLN A 174 0.86 12.68 24.29
N ALA A 175 0.20 13.46 23.43
CA ALA A 175 0.38 14.91 23.37
C ALA A 175 -0.07 15.63 24.65
N GLU A 176 -1.16 15.19 25.27
CA GLU A 176 -1.65 15.71 26.55
C GLU A 176 -0.63 15.45 27.68
N MET A 177 -0.09 14.23 27.77
CA MET A 177 0.95 13.88 28.74
C MET A 177 2.25 14.67 28.49
N GLU A 178 2.65 14.89 27.25
CA GLU A 178 3.81 15.72 26.93
C GLU A 178 3.57 17.20 27.24
N ALA A 179 2.34 17.69 27.14
CA ALA A 179 1.98 19.05 27.53
C ALA A 179 2.08 19.23 29.06
N THR A 180 1.50 18.32 29.86
CA THR A 180 1.57 18.41 31.33
C THR A 180 3.01 18.34 31.85
N LEU A 181 3.85 17.50 31.24
CA LEU A 181 5.29 17.45 31.57
C LEU A 181 6.03 18.73 31.18
N ARG A 182 5.64 19.39 30.09
CA ARG A 182 6.21 20.70 29.70
C ARG A 182 5.80 21.79 30.68
N ASP A 183 4.52 21.84 31.06
CA ASP A 183 4.00 22.81 32.02
C ASP A 183 4.71 22.66 33.38
N HIS A 184 4.83 21.43 33.88
CA HIS A 184 5.54 21.20 35.15
C HIS A 184 7.03 21.59 35.10
N ARG A 185 7.72 21.34 33.98
CA ARG A 185 9.12 21.79 33.80
C ARG A 185 9.24 23.30 33.75
N GLU A 186 8.27 23.97 33.13
CA GLU A 186 8.23 25.42 33.05
C GLU A 186 7.94 26.04 34.43
N GLU A 187 7.01 25.47 35.19
CA GLU A 187 6.74 25.86 36.58
C GLU A 187 8.00 25.75 37.44
N GLN A 188 8.74 24.63 37.34
CA GLN A 188 10.02 24.47 38.04
C GLN A 188 11.05 25.52 37.63
N ARG A 189 11.12 25.87 36.33
CA ARG A 189 12.04 26.90 35.84
C ARG A 189 11.69 28.28 36.41
N VAL A 190 10.41 28.66 36.36
CA VAL A 190 9.91 29.93 36.89
C VAL A 190 10.14 30.02 38.39
N GLU A 191 9.91 28.93 39.14
CA GLU A 191 10.16 28.85 40.57
C GLU A 191 11.65 29.06 40.90
N GLN A 192 12.55 28.37 40.19
CA GLN A 192 13.99 28.55 40.37
C GLN A 192 14.45 29.98 40.07
N GLU A 193 13.89 30.59 39.02
CA GLU A 193 14.19 31.97 38.67
C GLU A 193 13.66 32.97 39.70
N ARG A 194 12.46 32.74 40.26
CA ARG A 194 11.93 33.53 41.38
C ARG A 194 12.86 33.47 42.59
N ILE A 195 13.28 32.28 42.99
CA ILE A 195 14.21 32.08 44.12
C ILE A 195 15.53 32.81 43.86
N ARG A 196 16.07 32.74 42.63
CA ARG A 196 17.30 33.45 42.25
C ARG A 196 17.15 34.97 42.40
N LEU A 197 16.07 35.55 41.86
CA LEU A 197 15.81 36.98 41.94
C LEU A 197 15.61 37.44 43.39
N GLU A 198 14.91 36.67 44.21
CA GLU A 198 14.72 36.98 45.63
C GLU A 198 16.06 36.96 46.40
N GLN A 199 16.94 35.99 46.12
CA GLN A 199 18.29 35.97 46.68
C GLN A 199 19.12 37.19 46.24
N GLU A 200 19.07 37.57 44.97
CA GLU A 200 19.74 38.77 44.48
C GLU A 200 19.23 40.04 45.16
N GLU A 201 17.92 40.19 45.34
CA GLU A 201 17.34 41.32 46.07
C GLU A 201 17.77 41.35 47.54
N ARG A 202 17.77 40.20 48.22
CA ARG A 202 18.25 40.09 49.60
C ARG A 202 19.72 40.51 49.71
N MET A 203 20.55 40.08 48.77
CA MET A 203 21.96 40.47 48.72
C MET A 203 22.12 41.97 48.47
N LYS A 204 21.34 42.57 47.56
CA LYS A 204 21.32 44.02 47.30
C LYS A 204 20.89 44.81 48.54
N LYS A 205 19.83 44.37 49.25
CA LYS A 205 19.36 45.00 50.49
C LYS A 205 20.43 44.92 51.59
N SER A 206 21.00 43.74 51.82
CA SER A 206 22.08 43.54 52.80
C SER A 206 23.31 44.41 52.49
N ALA A 207 23.71 44.52 51.22
CA ALA A 207 24.81 45.38 50.81
C ALA A 207 24.51 46.88 51.07
N CYS A 208 23.28 47.32 50.80
CA CYS A 208 22.83 48.69 51.09
C CYS A 208 22.83 48.99 52.60
N GLU A 209 22.30 48.07 53.41
CA GLU A 209 22.30 48.17 54.88
C GLU A 209 23.73 48.20 55.44
N TRP A 210 24.61 47.31 54.97
CA TRP A 210 26.01 47.28 55.37
C TRP A 210 26.74 48.57 55.00
N SER A 211 26.51 49.10 53.79
CA SER A 211 27.06 50.38 53.35
C SER A 211 26.60 51.55 54.25
N THR A 212 25.30 51.61 54.53
CA THR A 212 24.68 52.63 55.39
C THR A 212 25.23 52.56 56.83
N ARG A 213 25.30 51.35 57.40
CA ARG A 213 25.84 51.12 58.75
C ARG A 213 27.33 51.47 58.83
N SER A 214 28.10 51.13 57.80
CA SER A 214 29.52 51.47 57.70
C SER A 214 29.76 52.97 57.56
N ALA A 215 28.91 53.69 56.82
CA ALA A 215 28.95 55.15 56.74
C ALA A 215 28.63 55.80 58.10
N CYS A 216 27.59 55.32 58.78
CA CYS A 216 27.21 55.80 60.12
C CYS A 216 28.35 55.58 61.15
N ASN A 217 28.95 54.39 61.18
CA ASN A 217 30.10 54.09 62.04
C ASN A 217 31.30 55.00 61.73
N ARG A 218 31.63 55.22 60.45
CA ARG A 218 32.70 56.16 60.05
C ARG A 218 32.45 57.58 60.55
N ASN A 219 31.22 58.07 60.43
CA ASN A 219 30.82 59.39 60.92
C ASN A 219 30.91 59.48 62.45
N LYS A 220 30.47 58.45 63.17
CA LYS A 220 30.58 58.37 64.64
C LYS A 220 32.04 58.41 65.10
N SER A 221 32.90 57.58 64.50
CA SER A 221 34.34 57.59 64.80
C SER A 221 35.01 58.92 64.43
N ALA A 222 34.59 59.58 63.34
CA ALA A 222 35.07 60.92 63.00
C ALA A 222 34.67 61.97 64.05
N CYS A 223 33.44 61.91 64.56
CA CYS A 223 32.95 62.77 65.63
C CYS A 223 33.72 62.54 66.95
N GLU A 224 33.95 61.29 67.34
CA GLU A 224 34.74 60.95 68.52
C GLU A 224 36.20 61.42 68.41
N ARG A 225 36.82 61.25 67.25
CA ARG A 225 38.17 61.79 66.97
C ARG A 225 38.19 63.31 67.06
N SER A 226 37.17 64.00 66.54
CA SER A 226 37.04 65.45 66.61
C SER A 226 36.88 65.93 68.06
N LYS A 227 36.00 65.30 68.85
CA LYS A 227 35.85 65.57 70.30
C LYS A 227 37.14 65.34 71.07
N SER A 228 37.84 64.24 70.80
CA SER A 228 39.14 63.94 71.42
C SER A 228 40.20 64.98 71.05
N ALA A 229 40.31 65.35 69.77
CA ALA A 229 41.23 66.39 69.30
C ALA A 229 40.92 67.76 69.94
N TYR A 230 39.64 68.13 70.05
CA TYR A 230 39.21 69.33 70.77
C TYR A 230 39.58 69.28 72.25
N GLY A 231 39.32 68.15 72.94
CA GLY A 231 39.71 67.94 74.33
C GLY A 231 41.23 67.97 74.56
N GLN A 232 42.03 67.45 73.63
CA GLN A 232 43.49 67.56 73.66
C GLN A 232 43.96 69.00 73.45
N LYS A 233 43.36 69.75 72.51
CA LYS A 233 43.63 71.18 72.31
C LYS A 233 43.30 71.98 73.56
N TYR A 234 42.15 71.74 74.17
CA TYR A 234 41.74 72.41 75.41
C TYR A 234 42.70 72.10 76.55
N ARG A 235 43.09 70.82 76.76
CA ARG A 235 44.11 70.42 77.75
C ARG A 235 45.48 71.06 77.50
N ARG A 236 45.93 71.12 76.25
CA ARG A 236 47.18 71.81 75.88
C ARG A 236 47.11 73.31 76.17
N ASN A 237 45.97 73.94 75.92
CA ASN A 237 45.76 75.37 76.18
C ASN A 237 45.65 75.66 77.68
N TRP A 238 44.99 74.79 78.45
CA TRP A 238 44.92 74.88 79.91
C TRP A 238 46.29 74.73 80.57
N ARG A 239 47.10 73.74 80.13
CA ARG A 239 48.50 73.59 80.57
C ARG A 239 49.40 74.78 80.22
N ARG A 240 49.06 75.56 79.19
CA ARG A 240 49.78 76.80 78.84
C ARG A 240 49.36 78.00 79.71
N LYS A 241 48.14 77.99 80.27
CA LYS A 241 47.60 79.10 81.08
C LYS A 241 47.82 78.94 82.59
N CYS A 242 48.05 77.72 83.09
CA CYS A 242 48.45 77.46 84.47
C CYS A 242 49.77 76.67 84.50
N PRO A 243 50.92 77.33 84.43
CA PRO A 243 52.19 76.73 84.84
C PRO A 243 52.19 76.58 86.37
N LEU A 244 52.76 75.47 86.86
CA LEU A 244 53.09 75.33 88.28
C LEU A 244 54.03 76.44 88.74
#